data_AF-A0A536T3W1-F1
#
_entry.id   AF-A0A536T3W1-F1
#
_cell.length_a   1.000
_cell.length_b   1.000
_cell.length_c   1.000
_cell.angle_alpha   90.00
_cell.angle_beta   90.00
_cell.angle_gamma   90.00
#
_symmetry.space_group_name_H-M   'P 1'
#
loop_
_entity.id
_entity.type
_entity.pdbx_description
1 polymer ?
#
loop_
_entity_poly.entity_id
_entity_poly.type
_entity_poly.pdbx_seq_one_letter_code
_entity_poly.pdbx_strand_id
1 'polypeptide(L)'
;MDGKIYYMIGPKIVVNAIVTHPQLYAQSEELYLLVYPINLSGTDTDTKTLPSGYQPNCDPCYHPGLPGVFAYHDHVLTGAPGLGKDGTAGEMKAPWKIILLMYDPAVALSPTFTPITSADDIDAAEAAGTFLPINAGGENPYEIETGNVLICPLVSPDA
;
A
#
# COMPACT_ATOMS: atom_id res chain seq x y z
N MET A 1 -13.85 -5.96 12.10
CA MET A 1 -12.49 -6.20 12.64
C MET A 1 -11.57 -5.91 11.49
N ASP A 2 -11.17 -4.65 11.43
CA ASP A 2 -10.31 -4.11 10.38
C ASP A 2 -8.86 -4.50 10.72
N GLY A 3 -7.99 -4.59 9.71
CA GLY A 3 -6.60 -5.01 9.87
C GLY A 3 -6.31 -6.52 9.83
N LYS A 4 -7.07 -7.30 9.05
CA LYS A 4 -6.68 -8.68 8.74
C LYS A 4 -5.63 -8.71 7.63
N ILE A 5 -4.58 -9.51 7.83
CA ILE A 5 -3.56 -9.79 6.81
C ILE A 5 -4.13 -10.81 5.81
N TYR A 6 -3.93 -10.53 4.53
CA TYR A 6 -4.24 -11.44 3.43
C TYR A 6 -3.02 -11.59 2.51
N TYR A 7 -2.84 -12.78 1.97
CA TYR A 7 -1.82 -13.10 0.97
C TYR A 7 -2.36 -12.87 -0.43
N MET A 8 -1.62 -12.13 -1.25
CA MET A 8 -1.92 -11.93 -2.68
C MET A 8 -1.29 -13.03 -3.52
N ILE A 9 -2.10 -13.80 -4.23
CA ILE A 9 -1.66 -14.96 -5.03
C ILE A 9 -1.79 -14.63 -6.52
N GLY A 10 -0.67 -14.74 -7.24
CA GLY A 10 -0.57 -14.38 -8.65
C GLY A 10 -0.73 -12.89 -8.98
N PRO A 11 -0.22 -11.94 -8.16
CA PRO A 11 -0.33 -10.51 -8.47
C PRO A 11 0.38 -10.16 -9.79
N LYS A 12 -0.22 -9.24 -10.55
CA LYS A 12 0.34 -8.68 -11.78
C LYS A 12 0.19 -7.17 -11.78
N ILE A 13 1.30 -6.46 -11.98
CA ILE A 13 1.29 -5.01 -12.19
C ILE A 13 1.13 -4.71 -13.69
N VAL A 14 0.21 -3.82 -14.02
CA VAL A 14 0.09 -3.15 -15.31
C VAL A 14 0.74 -1.78 -15.16
N VAL A 15 1.98 -1.67 -15.63
CA VAL A 15 2.76 -0.43 -15.55
C VAL A 15 2.18 0.62 -16.48
N ASN A 16 2.08 1.87 -16.00
CA ASN A 16 1.55 3.00 -16.76
C ASN A 16 0.14 2.74 -17.32
N ALA A 17 -0.71 2.08 -16.53
CA ALA A 17 -2.09 1.77 -16.86
C ALA A 17 -2.94 3.03 -17.09
N ILE A 18 -2.63 4.15 -16.42
CA ILE A 18 -3.30 5.44 -16.64
C ILE A 18 -3.24 5.88 -18.10
N VAL A 19 -2.15 5.57 -18.82
CA VAL A 19 -1.99 5.87 -20.25
C VAL A 19 -2.40 4.68 -21.13
N THR A 20 -1.94 3.47 -20.78
CA THR A 20 -2.09 2.29 -21.65
C THR A 20 -3.45 1.60 -21.55
N HIS A 21 -4.12 1.73 -20.41
CA HIS A 21 -5.42 1.12 -20.09
C HIS A 21 -6.31 2.09 -19.30
N PRO A 22 -6.62 3.30 -19.84
CA PRO A 22 -7.26 4.37 -19.08
C PRO A 22 -8.63 3.99 -18.50
N GLN A 23 -9.38 3.10 -19.17
CA GLN A 23 -10.67 2.61 -18.63
C GLN A 23 -10.48 1.65 -17.45
N LEU A 24 -9.49 0.75 -17.52
CA LEU A 24 -9.13 -0.11 -16.39
C LEU A 24 -8.74 0.75 -15.19
N TYR A 25 -7.89 1.75 -15.45
CA TYR A 25 -7.39 2.68 -14.45
C TYR A 25 -8.52 3.46 -13.77
N ALA A 26 -9.42 4.06 -14.56
CA ALA A 26 -10.53 4.86 -14.05
C ALA A 26 -11.57 4.06 -13.23
N GLN A 27 -11.60 2.74 -13.40
CA GLN A 27 -12.49 1.83 -12.65
C GLN A 27 -11.78 1.13 -11.48
N SER A 28 -10.48 1.34 -11.32
CA SER A 28 -9.69 0.70 -10.28
C SER A 28 -9.91 1.40 -8.94
N GLU A 29 -10.11 0.60 -7.90
CA GLU A 29 -10.15 1.09 -6.53
C GLU A 29 -8.75 1.40 -6.00
N GLU A 30 -8.65 2.09 -4.87
CA GLU A 30 -7.37 2.49 -4.30
C GLU A 30 -6.70 1.37 -3.51
N LEU A 31 -5.41 1.20 -3.76
CA LEU A 31 -4.49 0.41 -2.97
C LEU A 31 -3.34 1.34 -2.57
N TYR A 32 -3.19 1.51 -1.26
CA TYR A 32 -2.16 2.35 -0.67
C TYR A 32 -0.97 1.49 -0.28
N LEU A 33 0.22 1.91 -0.70
CA LEU A 33 1.49 1.41 -0.16
C LEU A 33 1.96 2.39 0.91
N LEU A 34 1.85 1.98 2.18
CA LEU A 34 2.30 2.78 3.31
C LEU A 34 3.76 2.45 3.61
N VAL A 35 4.65 3.33 3.14
CA VAL A 35 6.10 3.09 3.13
C VAL A 35 6.73 3.50 4.45
N TYR A 36 7.60 2.62 4.95
CA TYR A 36 8.41 2.87 6.14
C TYR A 36 9.75 3.54 5.78
N PRO A 37 10.16 4.62 6.47
CA PRO A 37 11.38 5.37 6.15
C PRO A 37 12.66 4.68 6.68
N ILE A 38 12.82 3.39 6.39
CA ILE A 38 13.90 2.52 6.91
C ILE A 38 14.85 2.00 5.81
N ASN A 39 14.58 2.29 4.55
CA ASN A 39 15.43 1.97 3.40
C ASN A 39 15.61 3.18 2.47
N LEU A 40 16.05 4.31 3.00
CA LEU A 40 16.16 5.55 2.23
C LEU A 40 17.16 5.47 1.06
N SER A 41 18.11 4.52 1.07
CA SER A 41 18.99 4.28 -0.08
C SER A 41 18.36 3.41 -1.16
N GLY A 42 17.31 2.66 -0.83
CA GLY A 42 16.65 1.71 -1.72
C GLY A 42 17.47 0.45 -2.02
N THR A 43 18.60 0.26 -1.34
CA THR A 43 19.54 -0.84 -1.60
C THR A 43 19.50 -1.94 -0.53
N ASP A 44 18.76 -1.72 0.55
CA ASP A 44 18.70 -2.66 1.66
C ASP A 44 17.79 -3.84 1.34
N THR A 45 18.30 -5.05 1.59
CA THR A 45 17.63 -6.33 1.30
C THR A 45 17.31 -7.14 2.55
N ASP A 46 17.67 -6.65 3.74
CA ASP A 46 17.55 -7.38 5.00
C ASP A 46 16.22 -7.08 5.69
N THR A 47 15.57 -8.10 6.24
CA THR A 47 14.35 -7.94 7.06
C THR A 47 14.54 -6.93 8.19
N LYS A 48 13.53 -6.11 8.46
CA LYS A 48 13.57 -5.04 9.46
C LYS A 48 12.35 -5.04 10.34
N THR A 49 12.61 -4.76 11.61
CA THR A 49 11.57 -4.48 12.60
C THR A 49 11.70 -3.02 13.03
N LEU A 50 10.58 -2.32 13.13
CA LEU A 50 10.52 -0.95 13.64
C LEU A 50 10.81 -0.93 15.15
N PRO A 51 11.21 0.23 15.71
CA PRO A 51 11.42 0.37 17.16
C PRO A 51 10.22 -0.02 18.04
N SER A 52 8.99 0.03 17.51
CA SER A 52 7.79 -0.44 18.20
C SER A 52 7.67 -1.97 18.29
N GLY A 53 8.54 -2.71 17.62
CA GLY A 53 8.42 -4.16 17.45
C GLY A 53 7.55 -4.56 16.25
N TYR A 54 6.97 -3.61 15.52
CA TYR A 54 6.20 -3.89 14.32
C TYR A 54 7.11 -4.30 13.15
N GLN A 55 6.71 -5.34 12.41
CA GLN A 55 7.38 -5.79 11.20
C GLN A 55 6.49 -5.48 9.99
N PRO A 56 6.99 -4.75 8.97
CA PRO A 56 6.23 -4.50 7.75
C PRO A 56 5.79 -5.80 7.06
N ASN A 57 4.63 -5.79 6.41
CA ASN A 57 4.12 -6.95 5.67
C ASN A 57 4.97 -7.25 4.43
N CYS A 58 5.46 -6.20 3.77
CA CYS A 58 6.49 -6.32 2.75
C CYS A 58 7.86 -5.93 3.34
N ASP A 59 8.73 -6.92 3.52
CA ASP A 59 9.97 -6.79 4.30
C ASP A 59 11.12 -7.68 3.77
N PRO A 60 11.80 -7.30 2.65
CA PRO A 60 11.41 -6.35 1.61
C PRO A 60 10.57 -6.99 0.49
N CYS A 61 9.75 -6.19 -0.20
CA CYS A 61 9.14 -6.54 -1.49
C CYS A 61 9.66 -5.64 -2.62
N TYR A 62 10.10 -6.24 -3.72
CA TYR A 62 10.51 -5.50 -4.91
C TYR A 62 9.45 -5.57 -6.00
N HIS A 63 8.89 -4.42 -6.35
CA HIS A 63 7.92 -4.28 -7.43
C HIS A 63 8.59 -3.70 -8.68
N PRO A 64 8.52 -4.37 -9.84
CA PRO A 64 9.02 -3.80 -11.09
C PRO A 64 8.42 -2.43 -11.37
N GLY A 65 9.27 -1.41 -11.56
CA GLY A 65 8.85 -0.04 -11.82
C GLY A 65 8.68 0.85 -10.58
N LEU A 66 8.78 0.31 -9.37
CA LEU A 66 8.85 1.11 -8.14
C LEU A 66 10.30 1.21 -7.64
N PRO A 67 10.79 2.41 -7.26
CA PRO A 67 12.08 2.59 -6.60
C PRO A 67 12.26 1.71 -5.35
N GLY A 68 13.47 1.22 -5.13
CA GLY A 68 13.80 0.35 -3.98
C GLY A 68 13.57 1.00 -2.62
N VAL A 69 13.49 2.34 -2.55
CA VAL A 69 13.13 3.06 -1.31
C VAL A 69 11.74 2.71 -0.79
N PHE A 70 10.89 2.16 -1.65
CA PHE A 70 9.56 1.69 -1.31
C PHE A 70 9.52 0.21 -0.97
N ALA A 71 10.67 -0.47 -0.79
CA ALA A 71 10.68 -1.93 -0.58
C ALA A 71 10.03 -2.38 0.74
N TYR A 72 9.96 -1.50 1.74
CA TYR A 72 9.38 -1.79 3.05
C TYR A 72 8.08 -1.02 3.21
N HIS A 73 6.95 -1.71 3.11
CA HIS A 73 5.64 -1.09 3.14
C HIS A 73 4.54 -2.07 3.56
N ASP A 74 3.38 -1.52 3.90
CA ASP A 74 2.14 -2.29 3.95
C ASP A 74 1.24 -1.97 2.77
N HIS A 75 0.43 -2.95 2.40
CA HIS A 75 -0.67 -2.76 1.47
C HIS A 75 -1.94 -2.50 2.29
N VAL A 76 -2.53 -1.32 2.15
CA VAL A 76 -3.85 -1.00 2.70
C VAL A 76 -4.84 -0.89 1.54
N LEU A 77 -5.92 -1.64 1.63
CA LEU A 77 -6.92 -1.77 0.58
C LEU A 77 -8.22 -1.15 1.07
N THR A 78 -8.90 -0.42 0.18
CA THR A 78 -10.31 0.02 0.34
C THR A 78 -11.31 -1.15 0.42
N GLY A 79 -10.81 -2.39 0.27
CA GLY A 79 -11.50 -3.63 0.54
C GLY A 79 -10.56 -4.82 0.29
N ALA A 80 -10.38 -5.69 1.30
CA ALA A 80 -9.61 -6.92 1.13
C ALA A 80 -10.51 -8.03 0.58
N PRO A 81 -10.08 -8.77 -0.45
CA PRO A 81 -10.90 -9.86 -0.93
C PRO A 81 -11.02 -10.98 0.09
N GLY A 82 -12.16 -11.65 0.05
CA GLY A 82 -12.34 -12.95 0.69
C GLY A 82 -12.87 -13.94 -0.33
N LEU A 83 -12.81 -15.22 0.00
CA LEU A 83 -13.66 -16.27 -0.58
C LEU A 83 -15.15 -16.05 -0.22
N GLY A 84 -15.57 -14.80 -0.02
CA GLY A 84 -16.71 -14.39 0.78
C GLY A 84 -16.56 -14.79 2.26
N LYS A 85 -17.33 -14.11 3.11
CA LYS A 85 -17.97 -14.76 4.25
C LYS A 85 -19.40 -14.25 4.22
N ASP A 86 -20.37 -15.16 4.09
CA ASP A 86 -21.79 -14.85 3.77
C ASP A 86 -22.10 -14.40 2.33
N GLY A 87 -21.30 -14.80 1.32
CA GLY A 87 -21.76 -14.79 -0.09
C GLY A 87 -21.51 -13.53 -0.92
N THR A 88 -20.59 -12.63 -0.54
CA THR A 88 -20.24 -11.44 -1.35
C THR A 88 -19.15 -11.72 -2.41
N ALA A 89 -19.05 -12.96 -2.91
CA ALA A 89 -18.05 -13.42 -3.88
C ALA A 89 -18.06 -12.67 -5.25
N GLY A 90 -18.88 -11.64 -5.42
CA GLY A 90 -18.96 -10.78 -6.60
C GLY A 90 -18.77 -9.28 -6.32
N GLU A 91 -18.48 -8.86 -5.09
CA GLU A 91 -18.29 -7.44 -4.73
C GLU A 91 -16.82 -6.99 -4.84
N MET A 92 -15.95 -7.90 -5.29
CA MET A 92 -14.54 -7.59 -5.53
C MET A 92 -14.38 -6.60 -6.69
N LYS A 93 -13.65 -5.50 -6.44
CA LYS A 93 -13.27 -4.51 -7.44
C LYS A 93 -11.76 -4.47 -7.68
N ALA A 94 -11.09 -5.62 -7.71
CA ALA A 94 -9.81 -5.68 -8.42
C ALA A 94 -10.12 -5.41 -9.91
N PRO A 95 -9.40 -4.52 -10.60
CA PRO A 95 -8.06 -3.94 -10.34
C PRO A 95 -7.94 -2.84 -9.26
N TRP A 96 -6.73 -2.65 -8.71
CA TRP A 96 -6.42 -1.50 -7.84
C TRP A 96 -5.37 -0.56 -8.43
N LYS A 97 -5.56 0.76 -8.36
CA LYS A 97 -4.54 1.75 -8.68
C LYS A 97 -3.61 1.93 -7.48
N ILE A 98 -2.30 1.96 -7.74
CA ILE A 98 -1.28 2.02 -6.69
C ILE A 98 -1.00 3.48 -6.33
N ILE A 99 -1.25 3.82 -5.07
CA ILE A 99 -0.94 5.11 -4.46
C ILE A 99 0.16 4.90 -3.41
N LEU A 100 1.18 5.75 -3.40
CA LEU A 100 2.27 5.69 -2.42
C LEU A 100 2.07 6.77 -1.36
N LEU A 101 2.22 6.39 -0.09
CA LEU A 101 2.42 7.30 1.03
C LEU A 101 3.70 6.90 1.77
N MET A 102 4.37 7.86 2.39
CA MET A 102 5.53 7.60 3.24
C MET A 102 5.27 8.15 4.63
N TYR A 103 5.40 7.30 5.65
CA TYR A 103 5.29 7.76 7.03
C TYR A 103 6.36 8.81 7.36
N ASP A 104 5.99 9.79 8.18
CA ASP A 104 6.96 10.64 8.85
C ASP A 104 7.86 9.77 9.75
N PRO A 105 9.20 9.88 9.64
CA PRO A 105 10.13 9.17 10.52
C PRO A 105 9.84 9.39 12.01
N ALA A 106 9.40 10.58 12.41
CA ALA A 106 9.02 10.88 13.79
C ALA A 106 7.83 10.04 14.28
N VAL A 107 6.98 9.59 13.36
CA VAL A 107 5.83 8.72 13.65
C VAL A 107 6.24 7.25 13.55
N ALA A 108 6.76 6.80 12.41
CA ALA A 108 7.07 5.40 12.16
C ALA A 108 8.19 4.83 13.05
N LEU A 109 9.15 5.66 13.47
CA LEU A 109 10.24 5.24 14.34
C LEU A 109 9.93 5.45 15.83
N SER A 110 8.70 5.84 16.18
CA SER A 110 8.25 5.92 17.56
C SER A 110 8.17 4.51 18.19
N PRO A 111 8.60 4.32 19.45
CA PRO A 111 8.41 3.06 20.17
C PRO A 111 6.93 2.67 20.37
N THR A 112 5.99 3.61 20.21
CA THR A 112 4.54 3.37 20.32
C THR A 112 3.83 3.40 18.97
N PHE A 113 4.58 3.32 17.87
CA PHE A 113 4.00 3.31 16.52
C PHE A 113 2.96 2.19 16.37
N THR A 114 1.81 2.55 15.79
CA THR A 114 0.76 1.62 15.37
C THR A 114 0.49 1.87 13.89
N PRO A 115 0.55 0.84 13.03
CA PRO A 115 0.31 1.01 11.60
C PRO A 115 -1.16 1.35 11.32
N ILE A 116 -1.37 2.16 10.28
CA ILE A 116 -2.69 2.35 9.69
C ILE A 116 -3.07 1.07 8.95
N THR A 117 -4.30 0.59 9.20
CA THR A 117 -4.79 -0.69 8.68
C THR A 117 -6.09 -0.58 7.89
N SER A 118 -6.62 0.64 7.74
CA SER A 118 -7.84 0.95 7.00
C SER A 118 -7.58 2.10 6.02
N ALA A 119 -8.16 2.00 4.82
CA ALA A 119 -8.15 3.09 3.85
C ALA A 119 -8.96 4.30 4.36
N ASP A 120 -10.02 4.06 5.13
CA ASP A 120 -10.88 5.11 5.68
C ASP A 120 -10.14 6.03 6.67
N ASP A 121 -8.99 5.59 7.21
CA ASP A 121 -8.19 6.34 8.16
C ASP A 121 -7.13 7.24 7.50
N ILE A 122 -6.93 7.13 6.16
CA ILE A 122 -5.84 7.82 5.45
C ILE A 122 -5.99 9.34 5.52
N ASP A 123 -7.16 9.89 5.15
CA ASP A 123 -7.41 11.34 5.20
C ASP A 123 -7.18 11.94 6.59
N ALA A 124 -7.61 11.22 7.64
CA ALA A 124 -7.41 11.64 9.01
C ALA A 124 -5.92 11.59 9.41
N ALA A 125 -5.20 10.56 8.96
CA ALA A 125 -3.78 10.41 9.19
C ALA A 125 -2.95 11.50 8.48
N GLU A 126 -3.31 11.87 7.26
CA GLU A 126 -2.72 13.01 6.55
C GLU A 126 -2.91 14.31 7.33
N ALA A 127 -4.14 14.61 7.74
CA ALA A 127 -4.46 15.80 8.52
C ALA A 127 -3.73 15.84 9.88
N ALA A 128 -3.39 14.69 10.44
CA ALA A 128 -2.63 14.55 11.68
C ALA A 128 -1.10 14.68 11.51
N GLY A 129 -0.59 14.81 10.27
CA GLY A 129 0.84 14.86 10.00
C GLY A 129 1.54 13.51 10.08
N THR A 130 0.80 12.42 9.82
CA THR A 130 1.34 11.05 9.88
C THR A 130 2.30 10.74 8.72
N PHE A 131 2.11 11.43 7.58
CA PHE A 131 2.84 11.19 6.34
C PHE A 131 3.71 12.40 5.94
N LEU A 132 4.83 12.11 5.28
CA LEU A 132 5.67 13.13 4.66
C LEU A 132 5.02 13.65 3.37
N PRO A 133 5.14 14.96 3.07
CA PRO A 133 4.74 15.50 1.78
C PRO A 133 5.75 15.08 0.70
N ILE A 134 5.52 13.94 0.06
CA ILE A 134 6.42 13.36 -0.96
C ILE A 134 6.06 13.77 -2.39
N ASN A 135 4.91 14.41 -2.61
CA ASN A 135 4.41 14.83 -3.92
C ASN A 135 4.29 16.37 -4.02
N ALA A 136 5.42 17.06 -3.90
CA ALA A 136 5.44 18.52 -3.95
C ALA A 136 4.86 19.04 -5.29
N GLY A 137 3.72 19.74 -5.22
CA GLY A 137 3.02 20.30 -6.38
C GLY A 137 1.92 19.40 -6.96
N GLY A 138 1.68 18.22 -6.38
CA GLY A 138 0.50 17.39 -6.66
C GLY A 138 -0.78 17.96 -6.05
N GLU A 139 -1.93 17.42 -6.47
CA GLU A 139 -3.25 17.76 -5.90
C GLU A 139 -3.32 17.36 -4.42
N ASN A 140 -2.87 16.14 -4.10
CA ASN A 140 -2.55 15.72 -2.75
C ASN A 140 -1.01 15.72 -2.57
N PRO A 141 -0.44 16.54 -1.66
CA PRO A 141 1.00 16.61 -1.45
C PRO A 141 1.60 15.38 -0.75
N TYR A 142 0.79 14.53 -0.11
CA TYR A 142 1.22 13.34 0.62
C TYR A 142 1.23 12.08 -0.23
N GLU A 143 0.44 12.07 -1.30
CA GLU A 143 0.20 10.90 -2.13
C GLU A 143 0.88 11.00 -3.49
N ILE A 144 1.57 9.94 -3.90
CA ILE A 144 2.00 9.76 -5.29
C ILE A 144 1.09 8.71 -5.95
N GLU A 145 0.18 9.18 -6.79
CA GLU A 145 -0.57 8.33 -7.70
C GLU A 145 0.36 7.84 -8.83
N THR A 146 0.70 6.56 -8.82
CA THR A 146 1.77 6.04 -9.69
C THR A 146 1.36 5.86 -11.15
N GLY A 147 0.06 5.91 -11.44
CA GLY A 147 -0.49 5.53 -12.74
C GLY A 147 -0.44 4.03 -13.03
N ASN A 148 0.02 3.21 -12.08
CA ASN A 148 0.08 1.75 -12.20
C ASN A 148 -1.15 1.09 -11.60
N VAL A 149 -1.50 -0.08 -12.13
CA VAL A 149 -2.60 -0.90 -11.61
C VAL A 149 -2.07 -2.27 -11.17
N LEU A 150 -2.45 -2.71 -9.97
CA LEU A 150 -2.29 -4.07 -9.50
C LEU A 150 -3.55 -4.89 -9.79
N ILE A 151 -3.38 -6.02 -10.46
CA ILE A 151 -4.40 -7.04 -10.62
C ILE A 151 -3.99 -8.23 -9.77
N CYS A 152 -4.84 -8.65 -8.84
CA CYS A 152 -4.63 -9.89 -8.10
C CYS A 152 -5.82 -10.82 -8.32
N PRO A 153 -5.62 -12.00 -8.93
CA PRO A 153 -6.71 -12.94 -9.22
C PRO A 153 -7.24 -13.64 -7.97
N LEU A 154 -6.43 -13.77 -6.91
CA LEU A 154 -6.81 -14.44 -5.67
C LEU A 154 -6.12 -13.79 -4.47
N VAL A 155 -6.86 -13.58 -3.39
CA VAL A 155 -6.25 -13.42 -2.07
C VAL A 155 -6.78 -14.46 -1.12
N SER A 156 -5.99 -14.76 -0.09
CA SER A 156 -6.31 -15.77 0.91
C SER A 156 -5.91 -15.28 2.29
N PRO A 157 -6.68 -15.58 3.35
CA PRO A 157 -6.20 -15.38 4.72
C PRO A 157 -5.07 -16.35 5.10
N ASP A 158 -4.88 -17.41 4.29
CA ASP A 158 -3.87 -18.46 4.48
C ASP A 158 -2.84 -18.43 3.33
N ALA A 159 -1.56 -18.61 3.64
CA ALA A 159 -0.45 -18.63 2.67
C ALA A 159 -0.37 -19.92 1.85
#